data_AF-A0A9P5ZKP5-F1
#
_entry.id   AF-A0A9P5ZKP5-F1
#
_cell.length_a   1.000
_cell.length_b   1.000
_cell.length_c   1.000
_cell.angle_alpha   90.00
_cell.angle_beta   90.00
_cell.angle_gamma   90.00
#
_symmetry.space_group_name_H-M   'P 1'
#
loop_
_entity.id
_entity.type
_entity.pdbx_description
1 polymer ?
#
loop_
_entity_poly.entity_id
_entity_poly.type
_entity_poly.pdbx_seq_one_letter_code
_entity_poly.pdbx_strand_id
1 'polypeptide(L)'
;QSVTLTGLGSKQFKQMVENSHHVYSMFSRYTPNAKLILSPKFLGKQKIECDTIVDQHLTILASNCFFTPVKQCASLKTININAKLDPCGTLAKIDGSKYLHTEDNSVNYYILTDSKGEKRQVCAFEKYTPTAPIVFQIGDIMELQVSMMCIPIKGNFTVKLILRSVTLLDGNLTMVCQNHNSITDILRCNNSRMQQPQGP
;
A
#
# COMPACT_ATOMS: atom_id res chain seq x y z
N GLN A 1 7.65 3.99 -5.74
CA GLN A 1 6.83 2.82 -5.36
C GLN A 1 5.65 3.36 -4.56
N SER A 2 4.41 3.09 -4.95
CA SER A 2 3.25 3.65 -4.24
C SER A 2 2.02 2.78 -4.40
N VAL A 3 1.19 2.74 -3.36
CA VAL A 3 -0.10 2.05 -3.34
C VAL A 3 -1.14 2.97 -2.73
N THR A 4 -2.31 3.03 -3.36
CA THR A 4 -3.50 3.67 -2.80
C THR A 4 -4.46 2.58 -2.35
N LEU A 5 -4.79 2.55 -1.06
CA LEU A 5 -5.71 1.60 -0.47
C LEU A 5 -7.05 2.28 -0.19
N THR A 6 -8.15 1.57 -0.41
CA THR A 6 -9.48 1.95 0.03
C THR A 6 -10.17 0.78 0.71
N GLY A 7 -10.91 1.05 1.78
CA GLY A 7 -11.68 0.03 2.49
C GLY A 7 -13.08 -0.20 1.94
N LEU A 8 -13.42 0.36 0.77
CA LEU A 8 -14.73 0.22 0.11
C LEU A 8 -15.93 0.46 1.05
N GLY A 9 -15.78 1.43 1.97
CA GLY A 9 -16.83 1.81 2.92
C GLY A 9 -16.85 1.07 4.25
N SER A 10 -15.92 0.13 4.50
CA SER A 10 -15.84 -0.62 5.76
C SER A 10 -15.66 0.30 6.97
N LYS A 11 -16.28 -0.07 8.11
CA LYS A 11 -16.19 0.70 9.36
C LYS A 11 -14.77 0.67 9.93
N GLN A 12 -14.12 -0.48 9.84
CA GLN A 12 -12.75 -0.69 10.31
C GLN A 12 -11.76 0.22 9.57
N PHE A 13 -11.91 0.36 8.24
CA PHE A 13 -11.05 1.23 7.46
C PHE A 13 -11.30 2.71 7.78
N LYS A 14 -12.55 3.11 7.99
CA LYS A 14 -12.88 4.48 8.44
C LYS A 14 -12.20 4.80 9.78
N GLN A 15 -12.31 3.89 10.75
CA GLN A 15 -11.62 4.03 12.05
C GLN A 15 -10.10 4.12 11.88
N MET A 16 -9.50 3.33 10.99
CA MET A 16 -8.06 3.41 10.71
C MET A 16 -7.66 4.76 10.12
N VAL A 17 -8.46 5.34 9.21
CA VAL A 17 -8.23 6.67 8.64
C VAL A 17 -8.31 7.76 9.73
N GLU A 18 -9.30 7.68 10.61
CA GLU A 18 -9.46 8.59 11.75
C GLU A 18 -8.29 8.48 12.72
N ASN A 19 -7.86 7.26 13.05
CA ASN A 19 -6.68 7.02 13.89
C ASN A 19 -5.42 7.59 13.24
N SER A 20 -5.26 7.42 11.93
CA SER A 20 -4.13 7.97 11.18
C SER A 20 -4.12 9.51 11.22
N HIS A 21 -5.30 10.14 11.14
CA HIS A 21 -5.45 11.58 11.31
C HIS A 21 -5.12 12.03 12.75
N HIS A 22 -5.50 11.24 13.75
CA HIS A 22 -5.15 11.52 15.14
C HIS A 22 -3.62 11.49 15.34
N VAL A 23 -2.94 10.43 14.87
CA VAL A 23 -1.47 10.34 14.91
C VAL A 23 -0.81 11.49 14.15
N TYR A 24 -1.37 11.86 12.99
CA TYR A 24 -0.90 13.04 12.25
C TYR A 24 -0.91 14.31 13.11
N SER A 25 -2.01 14.56 13.82
CA SER A 25 -2.14 15.75 14.66
C SER A 25 -1.16 15.75 15.84
N MET A 26 -0.76 14.57 16.35
CA MET A 26 0.26 14.47 17.39
C MET A 26 1.62 15.00 16.92
N PHE A 27 1.98 14.83 15.65
CA PHE A 27 3.24 15.39 15.11
C PHE A 27 3.32 16.92 15.22
N SER A 28 2.18 17.63 15.23
CA SER A 28 2.17 19.10 15.35
C SER A 28 2.86 19.60 16.62
N ARG A 29 2.75 18.83 17.71
CA ARG A 29 3.37 19.13 19.02
C ARG A 29 4.90 19.03 18.99
N TYR A 30 5.42 18.19 18.10
CA TYR A 30 6.85 17.90 17.99
C TYR A 30 7.53 18.67 16.84
N THR A 31 6.74 19.31 15.96
CA THR A 31 7.29 20.19 14.92
C THR A 31 7.60 21.58 15.48
N PRO A 32 8.82 22.11 15.26
CA PRO A 32 9.17 23.47 15.68
C PRO A 32 8.17 24.51 15.14
N ASN A 33 7.74 25.41 16.02
CA ASN A 33 6.88 26.56 15.69
C ASN A 33 5.56 26.18 14.99
N ALA A 34 5.01 24.98 15.25
CA ALA A 34 3.77 24.50 14.64
C ALA A 34 3.76 24.51 13.11
N LYS A 35 4.93 24.32 12.47
CA LYS A 35 5.07 24.36 11.00
C LYS A 35 4.69 23.05 10.30
N LEU A 36 3.88 22.21 10.94
CA LEU A 36 3.29 21.04 10.29
C LEU A 36 2.25 21.52 9.27
N ILE A 37 2.34 21.04 8.03
CA ILE A 37 1.31 21.29 7.02
C ILE A 37 -0.03 20.76 7.56
N LEU A 38 -1.12 21.54 7.48
CA LEU A 38 -2.37 21.18 8.17
C LEU A 38 -3.06 19.94 7.60
N SER A 39 -2.88 19.67 6.30
CA SER A 39 -3.58 18.58 5.62
C SER A 39 -2.64 17.40 5.30
N PRO A 40 -2.91 16.19 5.82
CA PRO A 40 -2.14 14.99 5.48
C PRO A 40 -2.35 14.60 4.02
N LYS A 41 -1.30 14.72 3.20
CA LYS A 41 -1.35 14.37 1.76
C LYS A 41 -1.55 12.88 1.49
N PHE A 42 -1.36 12.03 2.49
CA PHE A 42 -1.57 10.59 2.38
C PHE A 42 -3.02 10.17 2.62
N LEU A 43 -3.90 11.09 3.07
CA LEU A 43 -5.33 10.83 3.17
C LEU A 43 -6.02 11.43 1.96
N GLY A 44 -6.95 10.68 1.39
CA GLY A 44 -7.68 11.13 0.21
C GLY A 44 -9.08 10.56 0.14
N LYS A 45 -9.70 10.80 -1.01
CA LYS A 45 -10.98 10.22 -1.38
C LYS A 45 -10.92 9.80 -2.84
N GLN A 46 -11.43 8.62 -3.15
CA GLN A 46 -11.60 8.14 -4.52
C GLN A 46 -13.09 8.05 -4.81
N LYS A 47 -13.49 8.61 -5.96
CA LYS A 47 -14.82 8.41 -6.51
C LYS A 47 -14.79 7.12 -7.33
N ILE A 48 -15.75 6.25 -7.08
CA ILE A 48 -16.02 5.08 -7.90
C ILE A 48 -17.38 5.34 -8.54
N GLU A 49 -17.38 5.47 -9.86
CA GLU A 49 -18.60 5.69 -10.64
C GLU A 49 -19.12 4.34 -11.13
N CYS A 50 -20.36 4.04 -10.77
CA CYS A 50 -21.03 2.80 -11.13
C CYS A 50 -22.41 3.11 -11.72
N ASP A 51 -22.52 3.12 -13.05
CA ASP A 51 -23.74 3.42 -13.83
C ASP A 51 -24.46 4.71 -13.38
N THR A 52 -25.22 4.66 -12.30
CA THR A 52 -26.03 5.74 -11.72
C THR A 52 -25.65 6.14 -10.29
N ILE A 53 -24.70 5.45 -9.65
CA ILE A 53 -24.26 5.70 -8.26
C ILE A 53 -22.82 6.21 -8.27
N VAL A 54 -22.62 7.38 -7.63
CA VAL A 54 -21.29 7.95 -7.39
C VAL A 54 -20.95 7.72 -5.92
N ASP A 55 -20.18 6.68 -5.64
CA ASP A 55 -19.70 6.39 -4.30
C ASP A 55 -18.33 7.01 -4.06
N GLN A 56 -18.18 7.71 -2.93
CA GLN A 56 -16.92 8.30 -2.52
C GLN A 56 -16.34 7.55 -1.33
N HIS A 57 -15.20 6.89 -1.54
CA HIS A 57 -14.53 6.13 -0.50
C HIS A 57 -13.27 6.86 -0.01
N LEU A 58 -13.02 6.79 1.30
CA LEU A 58 -11.77 7.25 1.89
C LEU A 58 -10.60 6.41 1.36
N THR A 59 -9.45 7.05 1.17
CA THR A 59 -8.23 6.38 0.71
C THR A 59 -7.02 6.73 1.56
N ILE A 60 -6.07 5.81 1.58
CA ILE A 60 -4.74 6.01 2.14
C ILE A 60 -3.70 5.78 1.05
N LEU A 61 -2.82 6.76 0.84
CA LEU A 61 -1.68 6.67 -0.07
C LEU A 61 -0.40 6.38 0.72
N ALA A 62 0.19 5.22 0.48
CA ALA A 62 1.52 4.87 0.97
C ALA A 62 2.52 4.92 -0.18
N SER A 63 3.71 5.47 0.05
CA SER A 63 4.73 5.57 -1.00
C SER A 63 6.14 5.48 -0.44
N ASN A 64 7.04 4.91 -1.21
CA ASN A 64 8.47 4.92 -0.93
C ASN A 64 9.25 5.33 -2.19
N CYS A 65 10.29 6.15 -1.98
CA CYS A 65 11.21 6.53 -3.04
C CYS A 65 12.04 5.31 -3.43
N PHE A 66 12.20 5.08 -4.73
CA PHE A 66 13.06 3.98 -5.19
C PHE A 66 14.55 4.32 -5.00
N PHE A 67 14.91 5.60 -5.11
CA PHE A 67 16.27 6.08 -4.91
C PHE A 67 16.29 7.25 -3.93
N THR A 68 17.39 7.35 -3.20
CA THR A 68 17.69 8.47 -2.30
C THR A 68 18.95 9.19 -2.80
N PRO A 69 19.02 10.54 -2.75
CA PRO A 69 20.25 11.25 -3.07
C PRO A 69 21.41 10.82 -2.17
N VAL A 70 22.62 10.65 -2.73
CA VAL A 70 23.82 10.21 -1.98
C VAL A 70 24.07 11.05 -0.73
N LYS A 71 23.83 12.37 -0.81
CA LYS A 71 23.98 13.33 0.30
C LYS A 71 23.11 13.00 1.52
N GLN A 72 22.07 12.19 1.35
CA GLN A 72 21.13 11.77 2.40
C GLN A 72 21.37 10.31 2.85
N CYS A 73 22.40 9.64 2.32
CA CYS A 73 22.64 8.21 2.55
C CYS A 73 23.82 7.92 3.50
N ALA A 74 24.30 8.91 4.27
CA ALA A 74 25.59 8.84 4.98
C ALA A 74 25.78 7.62 5.91
N SER A 75 24.70 7.00 6.38
CA SER A 75 24.71 5.80 7.24
C SER A 75 23.87 4.65 6.70
N LEU A 76 23.32 4.77 5.49
CA LEU A 76 22.38 3.78 4.94
C LEU A 76 23.11 2.72 4.13
N LYS A 77 22.77 1.46 4.35
CA LYS A 77 23.31 0.37 3.54
C LYS A 77 22.74 0.42 2.13
N THR A 78 23.61 0.49 1.12
CA THR A 78 23.23 0.31 -0.29
C THR A 78 22.81 -1.14 -0.53
N ILE A 79 21.70 -1.33 -1.25
CA ILE A 79 21.18 -2.64 -1.61
C ILE A 79 21.17 -2.77 -3.14
N ASN A 80 21.55 -3.94 -3.63
CA ASN A 80 21.46 -4.26 -5.04
C ASN A 80 20.00 -4.39 -5.47
N ILE A 81 19.66 -3.79 -6.60
CA ILE A 81 18.33 -3.89 -7.18
C ILE A 81 18.11 -5.34 -7.63
N ASN A 82 17.02 -5.96 -7.18
CA ASN A 82 16.67 -7.32 -7.55
C ASN A 82 16.46 -7.41 -9.08
N ALA A 83 17.08 -8.39 -9.74
CA ALA A 83 16.93 -8.62 -11.18
C ALA A 83 15.46 -8.84 -11.62
N LYS A 84 14.60 -9.33 -10.72
CA LYS A 84 13.14 -9.43 -10.97
C LYS A 84 12.45 -8.07 -11.03
N LEU A 85 12.99 -7.05 -10.36
CA LEU A 85 12.49 -5.66 -10.37
C LEU A 85 13.04 -4.85 -11.55
N ASP A 86 14.24 -5.20 -12.01
CA ASP A 86 14.89 -4.53 -13.14
C ASP A 86 15.40 -5.53 -14.19
N PRO A 87 14.51 -6.26 -14.89
CA PRO A 87 14.93 -7.29 -15.85
C PRO A 87 15.78 -6.73 -17.00
N CYS A 88 15.60 -5.45 -17.33
CA CYS A 88 16.29 -4.77 -18.43
C CYS A 88 17.52 -3.96 -17.98
N GLY A 89 17.83 -3.94 -16.67
CA GLY A 89 18.93 -3.13 -16.13
C GLY A 89 18.73 -1.61 -16.28
N THR A 90 17.50 -1.14 -16.45
CA THR A 90 17.18 0.28 -16.64
C THR A 90 17.39 1.07 -15.35
N LEU A 91 16.98 0.51 -14.22
CA LEU A 91 17.17 1.13 -12.90
C LEU A 91 18.65 1.10 -12.50
N ALA A 92 19.38 0.06 -12.91
CA ALA A 92 20.83 -0.05 -12.72
C ALA A 92 21.66 1.01 -13.49
N LYS A 93 21.09 1.61 -14.55
CA LYS A 93 21.75 2.67 -15.34
C LYS A 93 21.71 4.06 -14.70
N ILE A 94 21.01 4.22 -13.57
CA ILE A 94 20.97 5.49 -12.85
C ILE A 94 22.37 5.87 -12.34
N ASP A 95 22.65 7.16 -12.34
CA ASP A 95 23.90 7.73 -11.86
C ASP A 95 24.10 7.46 -10.36
N GLY A 96 24.84 6.39 -10.06
CA GLY A 96 25.18 5.95 -8.70
C GLY A 96 25.98 6.97 -7.89
N SER A 97 26.58 7.98 -8.55
CA SER A 97 27.24 9.10 -7.85
C SER A 97 26.25 10.12 -7.29
N LYS A 98 25.00 10.12 -7.79
CA LYS A 98 23.95 11.04 -7.37
C LYS A 98 22.85 10.36 -6.56
N TYR A 99 22.52 9.12 -6.89
CA TYR A 99 21.37 8.40 -6.35
C TYR A 99 21.72 6.97 -5.97
N LEU A 100 21.31 6.54 -4.79
CA LEU A 100 21.50 5.18 -4.30
C LEU A 100 20.17 4.52 -3.98
N HIS A 101 20.09 3.21 -4.23
CA HIS A 101 19.05 2.36 -3.68
C HIS A 101 19.55 1.80 -2.34
N THR A 102 18.84 2.08 -1.26
CA THR A 102 19.23 1.71 0.11
C THR A 102 18.20 0.79 0.75
N GLU A 103 18.52 0.24 1.92
CA GLU A 103 17.57 -0.53 2.72
C GLU A 103 16.27 0.21 3.01
N ASP A 104 16.33 1.53 3.18
CA ASP A 104 15.15 2.36 3.41
C ASP A 104 14.27 2.50 2.17
N ASN A 105 14.82 2.31 0.96
CA ASN A 105 14.09 2.33 -0.30
C ASN A 105 13.43 0.99 -0.65
N SER A 106 13.78 -0.08 0.07
CA SER A 106 13.28 -1.41 -0.22
C SER A 106 11.83 -1.56 0.22
N VAL A 107 11.00 -2.13 -0.66
CA VAL A 107 9.64 -2.55 -0.36
C VAL A 107 9.57 -4.06 -0.53
N ASN A 108 9.07 -4.75 0.50
CA ASN A 108 8.91 -6.19 0.45
C ASN A 108 7.55 -6.57 -0.16
N TYR A 109 7.53 -7.57 -1.03
CA TYR A 109 6.34 -8.01 -1.72
C TYR A 109 6.08 -9.48 -1.40
N TYR A 110 4.85 -9.79 -0.98
CA TYR A 110 4.46 -11.15 -0.59
C TYR A 110 3.14 -11.56 -1.23
N ILE A 111 2.92 -12.86 -1.37
CA ILE A 111 1.59 -13.46 -1.57
C ILE A 111 1.27 -14.36 -0.37
N LEU A 112 0.00 -14.38 0.01
CA LEU A 112 -0.52 -15.33 0.99
C LEU A 112 -0.81 -16.66 0.27
N THR A 113 -0.02 -17.70 0.56
CA THR A 113 -0.28 -19.04 0.02
C THR A 113 -1.01 -19.88 1.05
N ASP A 114 -2.14 -20.45 0.63
CA ASP A 114 -2.85 -21.44 1.40
C ASP A 114 -2.16 -22.81 1.25
N SER A 115 -1.90 -23.48 2.38
CA SER A 115 -1.27 -24.80 2.42
C SER A 115 -2.25 -25.92 2.03
N LYS A 116 -3.15 -25.67 1.08
CA LYS A 116 -4.28 -26.55 0.72
C LYS A 116 -3.89 -27.82 -0.07
N GLY A 117 -2.59 -28.09 -0.26
CA GLY A 117 -2.09 -29.25 -1.01
C GLY A 117 -1.68 -30.47 -0.18
N GLU A 118 -1.39 -30.30 1.12
CA GLU A 118 -0.98 -31.40 1.98
C GLU A 118 -2.06 -31.62 3.05
N LYS A 119 -2.80 -32.72 2.90
CA LYS A 119 -3.81 -33.29 3.82
C LYS A 119 -4.09 -32.42 5.05
N ARG A 120 -5.23 -31.72 5.04
CA ARG A 120 -5.88 -31.01 6.17
C ARG A 120 -5.30 -31.42 7.53
N GLN A 121 -4.15 -30.87 7.87
CA GLN A 121 -3.63 -30.89 9.21
C GLN A 121 -4.27 -29.67 9.84
N VAL A 122 -5.10 -29.92 10.84
CA VAL A 122 -5.59 -28.92 11.77
C VAL A 122 -4.37 -28.08 12.15
N CYS A 123 -4.36 -26.79 11.79
CA CYS A 123 -3.21 -25.85 11.78
C CYS A 123 -2.44 -25.69 10.45
N ALA A 124 -3.13 -25.52 9.32
CA ALA A 124 -2.50 -24.94 8.13
C ALA A 124 -2.19 -23.46 8.40
N PHE A 125 -0.93 -23.14 8.74
CA PHE A 125 -0.49 -21.76 8.87
C PHE A 125 -0.45 -21.11 7.48
N GLU A 126 -1.08 -19.95 7.35
CA GLU A 126 -0.94 -19.11 6.16
C GLU A 126 0.54 -18.71 6.02
N LYS A 127 1.13 -18.97 4.85
CA LYS A 127 2.54 -18.68 4.60
C LYS A 127 2.67 -17.47 3.67
N TYR A 128 3.39 -16.46 4.14
CA TYR A 128 3.81 -15.33 3.31
C TYR A 128 5.00 -15.76 2.45
N THR A 129 4.83 -15.78 1.13
CA THR A 129 5.91 -16.14 0.19
C THR A 129 6.35 -14.92 -0.60
N PRO A 130 7.68 -14.63 -0.68
CA PRO A 130 8.18 -13.49 -1.44
C PRO A 130 7.79 -13.56 -2.92
N THR A 131 7.38 -12.43 -3.48
CA THR A 131 6.96 -12.31 -4.89
C THR A 131 7.55 -11.05 -5.55
N ALA A 132 7.32 -10.89 -6.85
CA ALA A 132 7.62 -9.68 -7.60
C ALA A 132 6.39 -8.75 -7.63
N PRO A 133 6.57 -7.42 -7.67
CA PRO A 133 5.46 -6.45 -7.66
C PRO A 133 4.54 -6.54 -8.88
N ILE A 134 4.95 -7.21 -9.96
CA ILE A 134 4.14 -7.36 -11.17
C ILE A 134 2.85 -8.17 -10.96
N VAL A 135 2.78 -8.95 -9.87
CA VAL A 135 1.60 -9.79 -9.58
C VAL A 135 0.42 -9.00 -9.03
N PHE A 136 0.63 -7.76 -8.59
CA PHE A 136 -0.39 -6.93 -7.96
C PHE A 136 -1.15 -6.11 -9.01
N GLN A 137 -2.46 -6.02 -8.86
CA GLN A 137 -3.37 -5.33 -9.77
C GLN A 137 -4.35 -4.44 -9.02
N ILE A 138 -4.95 -3.50 -9.75
CA ILE A 138 -6.06 -2.69 -9.21
C ILE A 138 -7.25 -3.60 -8.98
N GLY A 139 -7.78 -3.57 -7.75
CA GLY A 139 -8.94 -4.39 -7.35
C GLY A 139 -8.57 -5.56 -6.43
N ASP A 140 -7.29 -5.89 -6.30
CA ASP A 140 -6.85 -6.93 -5.37
C ASP A 140 -7.09 -6.53 -3.91
N ILE A 141 -7.35 -7.53 -3.07
CA ILE A 141 -7.34 -7.39 -1.63
C ILE A 141 -5.90 -7.56 -1.15
N MET A 142 -5.38 -6.51 -0.51
CA MET A 142 -3.99 -6.46 -0.06
C MET A 142 -3.89 -6.02 1.40
N GLU A 143 -2.83 -6.47 2.05
CA GLU A 143 -2.35 -5.93 3.32
C GLU A 143 -1.14 -5.03 3.06
N LEU A 144 -1.07 -3.88 3.74
CA LEU A 144 0.04 -2.94 3.64
C LEU A 144 0.71 -2.76 5.00
N GLN A 145 2.04 -2.86 5.02
CA GLN A 145 2.84 -2.38 6.14
C GLN A 145 3.42 -1.00 5.79
N VAL A 146 3.19 -0.03 6.67
CA VAL A 146 3.62 1.36 6.47
C VAL A 146 4.32 1.92 7.71
N SER A 147 5.25 2.86 7.50
CA SER A 147 5.82 3.68 8.57
C SER A 147 5.33 5.12 8.42
N MET A 148 4.82 5.72 9.48
CA MET A 148 4.44 7.14 9.47
C MET A 148 5.65 7.99 9.86
N MET A 149 6.11 8.87 8.97
CA MET A 149 7.34 9.64 9.16
C MET A 149 7.12 11.13 8.90
N CYS A 150 7.57 11.97 9.83
CA CYS A 150 7.61 13.43 9.68
C CYS A 150 8.91 13.86 8.99
N ILE A 151 8.78 14.61 7.90
CA ILE A 151 9.88 14.99 7.00
C ILE A 151 9.89 16.51 6.83
N PRO A 152 11.05 17.18 7.00
CA PRO A 152 11.18 18.60 6.72
C PRO A 152 11.10 18.89 5.21
N ILE A 153 10.33 19.91 4.83
CA ILE A 153 10.18 20.41 3.46
C ILE A 153 10.27 21.94 3.48
N LYS A 154 11.40 22.49 3.00
CA LYS A 154 11.61 23.94 2.78
C LYS A 154 11.08 24.81 3.95
N GLY A 155 11.46 24.48 5.18
CA GLY A 155 11.08 25.22 6.39
C GLY A 155 9.75 24.82 7.02
N ASN A 156 8.96 23.96 6.38
CA ASN A 156 7.77 23.31 6.95
C ASN A 156 8.04 21.82 7.21
N PHE A 157 7.07 21.13 7.80
CA PHE A 157 7.10 19.69 7.99
C PHE A 157 5.87 19.05 7.35
N THR A 158 6.03 17.84 6.81
CA THR A 158 4.92 17.01 6.36
C THR A 158 5.08 15.61 6.91
N VAL A 159 3.98 14.93 7.16
CA VAL A 159 4.03 13.50 7.48
C VAL A 159 3.67 12.71 6.24
N LYS A 160 4.43 11.65 5.97
CA LYS A 160 4.18 10.68 4.89
C LYS A 160 4.02 9.28 5.46
N LEU A 161 3.25 8.46 4.77
CA LEU A 161 3.26 7.02 4.96
C LEU A 161 4.28 6.39 4.02
N ILE A 162 5.37 5.90 4.58
CA ILE A 162 6.43 5.19 3.89
C ILE A 162 6.01 3.74 3.72
N LEU A 163 5.88 3.29 2.48
CA LEU A 163 5.52 1.90 2.18
C LEU A 163 6.70 0.98 2.51
N ARG A 164 6.46 -0.05 3.33
CA ARG A 164 7.49 -1.03 3.76
C ARG A 164 7.22 -2.43 3.20
N SER A 165 5.96 -2.85 3.15
CA SER A 165 5.59 -4.08 2.46
C SER A 165 4.18 -4.05 1.88
N VAL A 166 3.96 -4.93 0.90
CA VAL A 166 2.66 -5.20 0.28
C VAL A 166 2.48 -6.72 0.25
N THR A 167 1.37 -7.20 0.79
CA THR A 167 0.99 -8.62 0.72
C THR A 167 -0.30 -8.77 -0.06
N LEU A 168 -0.32 -9.64 -1.06
CA LEU A 168 -1.53 -10.03 -1.77
C LEU A 168 -2.28 -11.06 -0.92
N LEU A 169 -3.50 -10.71 -0.50
CA LEU A 169 -4.37 -11.60 0.27
C LEU A 169 -5.33 -12.36 -0.66
N ASP A 170 -5.93 -11.66 -1.63
CA ASP A 170 -6.81 -12.27 -2.62
C ASP A 170 -6.76 -11.47 -3.94
N GLY A 171 -6.36 -12.14 -5.02
CA GLY A 171 -6.32 -11.58 -6.39
C GLY A 171 -7.45 -12.09 -7.30
N ASN A 172 -8.35 -12.95 -6.80
CA ASN A 172 -9.40 -13.54 -7.63
C ASN A 172 -10.45 -12.52 -8.06
N LEU A 173 -10.61 -11.43 -7.30
CA LEU A 173 -11.54 -10.35 -7.66
C LEU A 173 -11.11 -9.64 -8.96
N THR A 174 -9.81 -9.51 -9.19
CA THR A 174 -9.26 -8.93 -10.42
C THR A 174 -9.52 -9.84 -11.64
N MET A 175 -9.44 -11.17 -11.46
CA MET A 175 -9.67 -12.13 -12.53
C MET A 175 -11.13 -12.22 -12.98
N VAL A 176 -12.10 -12.06 -12.06
CA VAL A 176 -13.54 -12.02 -12.41
C VAL A 176 -13.85 -10.76 -13.25
N CYS A 177 -13.16 -9.65 -13.00
CA CYS A 177 -13.34 -8.38 -13.71
C CYS A 177 -12.63 -8.28 -15.06
N GLN A 178 -11.74 -9.20 -15.41
CA GLN A 178 -11.25 -9.29 -16.79
C GLN A 178 -12.33 -9.87 -17.73
N ASN A 179 -13.32 -10.60 -17.19
CA ASN A 179 -14.46 -11.13 -17.93
C ASN A 179 -15.69 -10.22 -17.90
N HIS A 180 -15.76 -9.28 -16.95
CA HIS A 180 -16.77 -8.23 -16.91
C HIS A 180 -16.09 -6.87 -16.71
N ASN A 181 -16.11 -6.04 -17.76
CA ASN A 181 -15.34 -4.81 -17.99
C ASN A 181 -15.50 -3.66 -16.98
N SER A 182 -15.77 -3.89 -15.70
CA SER A 182 -16.00 -2.78 -14.77
C SER A 182 -15.71 -3.11 -13.31
N ILE A 183 -14.85 -2.28 -12.68
CA ILE A 183 -15.24 -1.45 -11.52
C ILE A 183 -16.30 -2.04 -10.56
N THR A 184 -17.50 -1.94 -11.11
CA THR A 184 -18.82 -2.09 -10.51
C THR A 184 -19.15 -3.52 -10.12
N ASP A 185 -18.60 -4.51 -10.80
CA ASP A 185 -18.87 -5.91 -10.52
C ASP A 185 -18.14 -6.41 -9.26
N ILE A 186 -17.03 -5.76 -8.88
CA ILE A 186 -16.32 -5.98 -7.60
C ILE A 186 -17.24 -5.60 -6.43
N LEU A 187 -17.90 -4.45 -6.51
CA LEU A 187 -18.77 -3.94 -5.46
C LEU A 187 -20.08 -4.75 -5.35
N ARG A 188 -20.65 -5.17 -6.49
CA ARG A 188 -21.84 -6.04 -6.51
C ARG A 188 -21.54 -7.42 -5.90
N CYS A 189 -20.44 -8.07 -6.29
CA CYS A 189 -20.07 -9.38 -5.73
C CYS A 189 -19.78 -9.32 -4.23
N ASN A 190 -19.11 -8.26 -3.75
CA ASN A 190 -18.80 -8.10 -2.33
C ASN A 190 -20.04 -7.85 -1.47
N ASN A 191 -21.01 -7.04 -1.94
CA ASN A 191 -22.27 -6.85 -1.23
C ASN A 191 -23.09 -8.14 -1.18
N SER A 192 -23.09 -8.95 -2.24
CA SER A 192 -23.78 -10.24 -2.24
C SER A 192 -23.12 -11.28 -1.31
N ARG A 193 -21.78 -11.28 -1.20
CA ARG A 193 -21.06 -12.19 -0.28
C ARG A 193 -21.17 -11.78 1.19
N MET A 194 -21.18 -10.48 1.50
CA MET A 194 -21.37 -10.01 2.88
C MET A 194 -22.82 -10.11 3.37
N GLN A 195 -23.78 -10.32 2.48
CA GLN A 195 -25.20 -10.50 2.82
C GLN A 195 -25.65 -11.97 2.86
N GLN A 196 -24.77 -12.94 2.65
CA GLN A 196 -25.14 -14.34 2.88
C GLN A 196 -25.29 -14.56 4.40
N PRO A 197 -26.48 -14.95 4.89
CA PRO A 197 -26.63 -15.33 6.28
C PRO A 197 -25.75 -16.55 6.52
N GLN A 198 -25.00 -16.53 7.63
CA GLN A 198 -24.41 -17.76 8.15
C GLN A 198 -25.58 -18.72 8.41
N GLY A 199 -25.69 -19.73 7.56
CA GLY A 199 -26.71 -20.76 7.68
C GLY A 199 -26.52 -21.56 8.99
N PRO A 200 -27.59 -22.23 9.45
CA PRO A 200 -27.64 -22.90 10.75
C PRO A 200 -26.63 -24.04 10.89
#